data_AF-A0A849QUF9-F1
#
_entry.id   AF-A0A849QUF9-F1
#
_cell.length_a   1.000
_cell.length_b   1.000
_cell.length_c   1.000
_cell.angle_alpha   90.00
_cell.angle_beta   90.00
_cell.angle_gamma   90.00
#
_symmetry.space_group_name_H-M   'P 1'
#
loop_
_entity.id
_entity.type
_entity.pdbx_description
1 polymer ?
#
loop_
_entity_poly.entity_id
_entity_poly.type
_entity_poly.pdbx_seq_one_letter_code
_entity_poly.pdbx_strand_id
1 'polypeptide(L)'
;MKGRIKTRLKGIDLEYVILLALAITLVTIGTVLFHVMERWSWIDSFYFTIITLTTIGYGDLTPDTPTAKLFTTFFAIAGVGIFLGFLNKVMQRRVERSKGRLKKR
;
A
#
# COMPACT_ATOMS: atom_id res chain seq x y z
N MET A 1 35.75 15.91 -15.50
CA MET A 1 35.80 15.45 -14.09
C MET A 1 34.51 15.74 -13.30
N LYS A 2 33.30 15.55 -13.89
CA LYS A 2 31.98 15.79 -13.25
C LYS A 2 31.20 14.48 -13.02
N GLY A 3 31.89 13.44 -12.57
CA GLY A 3 31.38 12.06 -12.64
C GLY A 3 31.14 11.32 -11.32
N ARG A 4 31.20 11.95 -10.14
CA ARG A 4 31.20 11.19 -8.86
C ARG A 4 30.43 11.78 -7.68
N ILE A 5 29.38 12.59 -7.91
CA ILE A 5 28.55 13.14 -6.80
C ILE A 5 27.07 12.71 -6.88
N LYS A 6 26.78 11.50 -7.40
CA LYS A 6 25.41 10.93 -7.33
C LYS A 6 25.32 9.56 -6.67
N THR A 7 26.38 9.10 -6.01
CA THR A 7 26.51 7.70 -5.58
C THR A 7 26.54 7.49 -4.06
N ARG A 8 26.06 8.42 -3.20
CA ARG A 8 26.14 8.17 -1.74
C ARG A 8 25.22 8.93 -0.75
N LEU A 9 23.98 9.26 -1.08
CA LEU A 9 22.97 9.71 -0.08
C LEU A 9 21.60 9.14 -0.51
N LYS A 10 20.83 8.31 0.21
CA LYS A 10 20.74 7.77 1.57
C LYS A 10 20.09 6.37 1.44
N GLY A 11 20.31 5.43 2.36
CA GLY A 11 19.95 4.00 2.27
C GLY A 11 18.47 3.60 2.12
N ILE A 12 17.57 4.50 1.73
CA ILE A 12 16.19 4.23 1.34
C ILE A 12 15.86 5.15 0.14
N ASP A 13 15.56 4.56 -1.02
CA ASP A 13 15.07 5.29 -2.21
C ASP A 13 13.84 6.14 -1.87
N LEU A 14 13.87 7.44 -2.20
CA LEU A 14 12.81 8.39 -1.90
C LEU A 14 11.44 7.94 -2.44
N GLU A 15 11.41 7.38 -3.65
CA GLU A 15 10.21 6.84 -4.27
C GLU A 15 9.53 5.76 -3.41
N TYR A 16 10.33 4.86 -2.81
CA TYR A 16 9.81 3.85 -1.90
C TYR A 16 9.24 4.48 -0.63
N VAL A 17 9.90 5.51 -0.07
CA VAL A 17 9.41 6.20 1.14
C VAL A 17 8.06 6.83 0.85
N ILE A 18 7.92 7.49 -0.31
CA ILE A 18 6.67 8.10 -0.75
C ILE A 18 5.58 7.03 -0.89
N LEU A 19 5.84 5.94 -1.62
CA LEU A 19 4.87 4.87 -1.81
C LEU A 19 4.48 4.18 -0.49
N LEU A 20 5.44 3.99 0.42
CA LEU A 20 5.19 3.46 1.77
C LEU A 20 4.31 4.41 2.59
N ALA A 21 4.62 5.71 2.60
CA ALA A 21 3.84 6.71 3.32
C ALA A 21 2.40 6.82 2.77
N LEU A 22 2.24 6.80 1.43
CA LEU A 22 0.94 6.78 0.78
C LEU A 22 0.16 5.50 1.09
N ALA A 23 0.79 4.33 1.07
CA ALA A 23 0.14 3.07 1.42
C ALA A 23 -0.34 3.07 2.88
N ILE A 24 0.49 3.53 3.83
CA ILE A 24 0.11 3.67 5.24
C ILE A 24 -1.07 4.64 5.39
N THR A 25 -1.01 5.77 4.69
CA THR A 25 -2.07 6.79 4.72
C THR A 25 -3.38 6.23 4.17
N LEU A 26 -3.35 5.54 3.03
CA LEU A 26 -4.52 4.89 2.43
C LEU A 26 -5.13 3.85 3.37
N VAL A 27 -4.29 2.98 3.96
CA VAL A 27 -4.76 1.96 4.90
C VAL A 27 -5.39 2.59 6.14
N THR A 28 -4.77 3.64 6.68
CA THR A 28 -5.28 4.34 7.87
C THR A 28 -6.59 5.05 7.57
N ILE A 29 -6.68 5.79 6.46
CA ILE A 29 -7.89 6.49 6.05
C ILE A 29 -9.02 5.50 5.78
N GLY A 30 -8.75 4.43 5.01
CA GLY A 30 -9.75 3.37 4.76
C GLY A 30 -10.26 2.76 6.06
N THR A 31 -9.34 2.36 6.95
CA THR A 31 -9.71 1.74 8.24
C THR A 31 -10.58 2.67 9.09
N VAL A 32 -10.22 3.95 9.22
CA VAL A 32 -10.98 4.92 10.01
C VAL A 32 -12.35 5.18 9.39
N LEU A 33 -12.42 5.37 8.06
CA LEU A 33 -13.69 5.66 7.39
C LEU A 33 -14.64 4.47 7.41
N PHE A 34 -14.16 3.25 7.18
CA PHE A 34 -15.00 2.05 7.30
C PHE A 34 -15.46 1.81 8.74
N HIS A 35 -14.60 2.05 9.73
CA HIS A 35 -15.00 1.98 11.13
C HIS A 35 -16.14 2.95 11.46
N VAL A 36 -16.07 4.19 10.96
CA VAL A 36 -17.08 5.22 11.22
C VAL A 36 -18.36 4.98 10.42
N MET A 37 -18.25 4.63 9.13
CA MET A 37 -19.40 4.49 8.24
C MET A 37 -20.19 3.19 8.49
N GLU A 38 -19.50 2.08 8.69
CA GLU A 38 -20.12 0.75 8.83
C GLU A 38 -20.18 0.27 10.29
N ARG A 39 -19.57 1.02 11.22
CA ARG A 39 -19.51 0.67 12.66
C ARG A 39 -18.89 -0.71 12.93
N TRP A 40 -18.11 -1.21 11.98
CA TRP A 40 -17.33 -2.44 12.12
C TRP A 40 -16.26 -2.29 13.19
N SER A 41 -15.75 -3.40 13.72
CA SER A 41 -14.60 -3.32 14.62
C SER A 41 -13.37 -2.74 13.88
N TRP A 42 -12.39 -2.25 14.64
CA TRP A 42 -11.13 -1.75 14.06
C TRP A 42 -10.42 -2.82 13.22
N ILE A 43 -10.47 -4.08 13.66
CA ILE A 43 -9.84 -5.19 12.96
C ILE A 43 -10.58 -5.54 11.67
N ASP A 44 -11.91 -5.55 11.68
CA ASP A 44 -12.72 -5.81 10.49
C ASP A 44 -12.58 -4.69 9.45
N SER A 45 -12.51 -3.44 9.91
CA SER A 45 -12.31 -2.27 9.05
C SER A 45 -10.92 -2.28 8.41
N PHE A 46 -9.89 -2.65 9.17
CA PHE A 46 -8.53 -2.83 8.66
C PHE A 46 -8.47 -3.98 7.66
N TYR A 47 -9.07 -5.12 8.00
CA TYR A 47 -9.17 -6.29 7.14
C TYR A 47 -9.84 -5.95 5.81
N PHE A 48 -11.02 -5.32 5.84
CA PHE A 48 -11.75 -4.90 4.64
C PHE A 48 -10.91 -3.95 3.75
N THR A 49 -10.21 -3.01 4.38
CA THR A 49 -9.30 -2.09 3.68
C THR A 49 -8.19 -2.84 2.95
N ILE A 50 -7.55 -3.81 3.63
CA ILE A 50 -6.45 -4.59 3.04
C ILE A 50 -6.96 -5.48 1.91
N ILE A 51 -8.05 -6.23 2.09
CA ILE A 51 -8.57 -7.13 1.05
C ILE A 51 -9.08 -6.37 -0.18
N THR A 52 -9.53 -5.12 0.00
CA THR A 52 -9.93 -4.23 -1.09
C THR A 52 -8.69 -3.72 -1.85
N LEU A 53 -7.69 -3.17 -1.16
CA LEU A 53 -6.47 -2.64 -1.78
C LEU A 53 -5.61 -3.72 -2.45
N THR A 54 -5.64 -4.94 -1.91
CA THR A 54 -4.97 -6.12 -2.49
C THR A 54 -5.79 -6.80 -3.57
N THR A 55 -7.02 -6.32 -3.84
CA THR A 55 -7.96 -6.91 -4.81
C THR A 55 -8.34 -8.37 -4.51
N ILE A 56 -8.18 -8.82 -3.27
CA ILE A 56 -8.59 -10.17 -2.84
C ILE A 56 -10.11 -10.27 -2.77
N GLY A 57 -10.76 -9.32 -2.08
CA GLY A 57 -12.21 -9.16 -2.04
C GLY A 57 -13.01 -10.44 -1.74
N TYR A 58 -12.79 -11.06 -0.57
CA TYR A 58 -13.47 -12.31 -0.19
C TYR A 58 -15.01 -12.22 -0.17
N GLY A 59 -15.58 -11.03 0.04
CA GLY A 59 -17.02 -10.79 0.03
C GLY A 59 -17.73 -11.22 1.32
N ASP A 60 -16.98 -11.56 2.37
CA ASP A 60 -17.44 -11.85 3.72
C ASP A 60 -17.84 -10.58 4.49
N LEU A 61 -17.18 -9.46 4.21
CA LEU A 61 -17.60 -8.12 4.60
C LEU A 61 -17.94 -7.30 3.36
N THR A 62 -19.10 -6.65 3.38
CA THR A 62 -19.54 -5.74 2.33
C THR A 62 -20.18 -4.51 2.95
N PRO A 63 -19.87 -3.29 2.46
CA PRO A 63 -20.49 -2.08 2.98
C PRO A 63 -21.99 -2.10 2.73
N ASP A 64 -22.79 -1.84 3.75
CA ASP A 64 -24.25 -1.82 3.65
C ASP A 64 -24.77 -0.44 3.29
N THR A 65 -24.11 0.62 3.76
CA THR A 65 -24.56 2.00 3.56
C THR A 65 -24.28 2.49 2.14
N PRO A 66 -25.21 3.26 1.52
CA PRO A 66 -24.98 3.84 0.19
C PRO A 66 -23.70 4.70 0.11
N THR A 67 -23.41 5.43 1.19
CA THR A 67 -22.20 6.24 1.35
C THR A 67 -20.92 5.41 1.35
N ALA A 68 -20.87 4.30 2.10
CA ALA A 68 -19.70 3.45 2.12
C ALA A 68 -19.52 2.69 0.81
N LYS A 69 -20.60 2.29 0.12
CA LYS A 69 -20.53 1.69 -1.22
C LYS A 69 -19.88 2.64 -2.22
N LEU A 70 -20.31 3.90 -2.22
CA LEU A 70 -19.75 4.93 -3.10
C LEU A 70 -18.28 5.21 -2.75
N PHE A 71 -17.99 5.37 -1.46
CA PHE A 71 -16.61 5.54 -0.98
C PHE A 71 -15.72 4.37 -1.39
N THR A 72 -16.16 3.13 -1.17
CA THR A 72 -15.41 1.91 -1.54
C THR A 72 -15.08 1.88 -3.02
N THR A 73 -16.03 2.27 -3.87
CA THR A 73 -15.82 2.30 -5.33
C THR A 73 -14.68 3.24 -5.71
N PHE A 74 -14.72 4.50 -5.24
CA PHE A 74 -13.66 5.47 -5.55
C PHE A 74 -12.34 5.14 -4.85
N PHE A 75 -12.42 4.66 -3.61
CA PHE A 75 -11.28 4.24 -2.81
C PHE A 75 -10.52 3.08 -3.47
N ALA A 76 -11.23 2.08 -4.00
CA ALA A 76 -10.62 0.98 -4.73
C ALA A 76 -9.90 1.45 -6.00
N ILE A 77 -10.56 2.29 -6.82
CA ILE A 77 -9.97 2.83 -8.06
C ILE A 77 -8.69 3.62 -7.77
N ALA A 78 -8.71 4.50 -6.76
CA ALA A 78 -7.56 5.33 -6.42
C ALA A 78 -6.46 4.55 -5.66
N GLY A 79 -6.86 3.66 -4.75
CA GLY A 79 -5.97 3.03 -3.78
C GLY A 79 -5.22 1.82 -4.33
N VAL A 80 -5.84 1.01 -5.20
CA VAL A 80 -5.25 -0.24 -5.70
C VAL A 80 -3.94 0.03 -6.45
N GLY A 81 -3.91 1.03 -7.34
CA GLY A 81 -2.69 1.35 -8.11
C GLY A 81 -1.52 1.77 -7.21
N ILE A 82 -1.80 2.58 -6.19
CA ILE A 82 -0.79 3.04 -5.23
C ILE A 82 -0.28 1.86 -4.40
N PHE A 83 -1.18 1.01 -3.91
CA PHE A 83 -0.85 -0.14 -3.07
C PHE A 83 -0.04 -1.19 -3.85
N LEU A 84 -0.43 -1.51 -5.08
CA LEU A 84 0.32 -2.40 -5.97
C LEU A 84 1.69 -1.81 -6.33
N GLY A 85 1.79 -0.51 -6.58
CA GLY A 85 3.06 0.18 -6.81
C GLY A 85 4.02 0.03 -5.62
N PHE A 86 3.50 0.20 -4.40
CA PHE A 86 4.24 -0.07 -3.17
C PHE A 86 4.73 -1.53 -3.09
N LEU A 87 3.85 -2.51 -3.32
CA LEU A 87 4.21 -3.93 -3.29
C LEU A 87 5.29 -4.28 -4.31
N ASN A 88 5.18 -3.74 -5.53
CA ASN A 88 6.19 -3.91 -6.58
C ASN A 88 7.55 -3.39 -6.14
N LYS A 89 7.62 -2.22 -5.50
CA LYS A 89 8.89 -1.69 -4.96
C LYS A 89 9.45 -2.52 -3.82
N VAL A 90 8.60 -3.03 -2.93
CA VAL A 90 9.03 -3.98 -1.88
C VAL A 90 9.66 -5.22 -2.52
N MET A 91 9.03 -5.76 -3.56
CA MET A 91 9.51 -6.96 -4.26
C MET A 91 10.84 -6.70 -4.97
N GLN A 92 10.96 -5.60 -5.71
CA GLN A 92 12.21 -5.22 -6.38
C GLN A 92 13.38 -5.11 -5.40
N ARG A 93 13.18 -4.46 -4.24
CA ARG A 93 14.22 -4.38 -3.20
C ARG A 93 14.62 -5.73 -2.64
N ARG A 94 13.67 -6.65 -2.44
CA ARG A 94 13.99 -8.01 -2.01
C ARG A 94 14.82 -8.73 -3.07
N VAL A 95 14.46 -8.61 -4.35
CA VAL A 95 15.19 -9.22 -5.47
C VAL A 95 16.60 -8.63 -5.63
N GLU A 96 16.76 -7.32 -5.52
CA GLU A 96 18.06 -6.64 -5.59
C GLU A 96 18.98 -7.07 -4.44
N ARG A 97 18.44 -7.17 -3.22
CA ARG A 97 19.19 -7.69 -2.06
C ARG A 97 19.63 -9.13 -2.28
N SER A 98 18.78 -9.98 -2.86
CA SER A 98 19.12 -11.36 -3.18
C SER A 98 20.24 -11.44 -4.22
N LYS A 99 20.17 -10.69 -5.33
CA LYS A 99 21.22 -10.66 -6.37
C LYS A 99 22.56 -10.15 -5.84
N GLY A 100 22.56 -9.15 -4.96
CA GLY A 100 23.77 -8.65 -4.30
C GLY A 100 24.47 -9.68 -3.40
N ARG A 101 23.72 -10.64 -2.83
CA ARG A 101 24.29 -11.76 -2.05
C ARG A 101 24.90 -12.84 -2.94
N LEU A 102 24.31 -13.12 -4.10
CA LEU A 102 24.82 -14.10 -5.05
C LEU A 102 26.14 -13.66 -5.71
N LYS A 103 26.28 -12.38 -6.11
CA LYS A 103 27.49 -11.86 -6.75
C LYS A 103 28.72 -11.73 -5.82
N LYS A 104 28.53 -11.90 -4.50
CA LYS A 104 29.59 -11.88 -3.49
C LYS A 104 30.17 -13.27 -3.18
N ARG A 105 29.56 -14.33 -3.70
CA ARG A 105 30.10 -15.70 -3.71
C ARG A 105 30.83 -15.93 -5.02
#